data_AF-A0A3B8QT24-F1
#
_entry.id   AF-A0A3B8QT24-F1
#
_cell.length_a   1.000
_cell.length_b   1.000
_cell.length_c   1.000
_cell.angle_alpha   90.00
_cell.angle_beta   90.00
_cell.angle_gamma   90.00
#
_symmetry.space_group_name_H-M   'P 1'
#
loop_
_entity.id
_entity.type
_entity.pdbx_description
1 polymer ?
#
loop_
_entity_poly.entity_id
_entity_poly.type
_entity_poly.pdbx_seq_one_letter_code
_entity_poly.pdbx_strand_id
1 'polypeptide(L)' 'DPEADPLYDEAVAFVLESRKASISSVQRKLRVGYNRAARLIEQMEMAGVVSPMSSNGSREILPPHS' A
#
# COMPACT_ATOMS: atom_id res chain seq x y z
N ASP A 1 -3.30 9.88 -15.12
CA ASP A 1 -1.86 9.92 -14.82
C ASP A 1 -1.22 8.65 -15.38
N PRO A 2 -0.39 8.73 -16.43
CA PRO A 2 0.24 7.55 -17.05
C PRO A 2 1.23 6.81 -16.13
N GLU A 3 1.44 7.26 -14.89
CA GLU A 3 2.35 6.65 -13.91
C GLU A 3 1.65 5.81 -12.81
N ALA A 4 0.32 5.77 -12.75
CA ALA A 4 -0.39 4.95 -11.78
C ALA A 4 -0.22 3.45 -12.12
N ASP A 5 0.31 2.67 -11.18
CA ASP A 5 0.44 1.22 -11.37
C ASP A 5 -0.98 0.63 -11.54
N PRO A 6 -1.23 -0.21 -12.56
CA PRO A 6 -2.57 -0.75 -12.81
C PRO A 6 -3.12 -1.61 -11.67
N LEU A 7 -2.27 -2.04 -10.73
CA LEU A 7 -2.68 -2.79 -9.55
C LEU A 7 -2.92 -1.90 -8.32
N TYR A 8 -2.80 -0.58 -8.44
CA TYR A 8 -2.93 0.34 -7.32
C TYR A 8 -4.28 0.22 -6.62
N ASP A 9 -5.39 0.27 -7.36
CA ASP A 9 -6.72 0.20 -6.77
C ASP A 9 -6.97 -1.15 -6.08
N GLU A 10 -6.49 -2.25 -6.68
CA GLU A 10 -6.57 -3.59 -6.06
C GLU A 10 -5.72 -3.67 -4.78
N ALA A 11 -4.55 -3.04 -4.78
CA ALA A 11 -3.67 -2.97 -3.64
C ALA A 11 -4.32 -2.17 -2.48
N VAL A 12 -4.95 -1.03 -2.79
CA VAL A 12 -5.66 -0.19 -1.81
C VAL A 12 -6.82 -0.97 -1.20
N ALA A 13 -7.66 -1.59 -2.04
CA ALA A 13 -8.79 -2.40 -1.58
C ALA A 13 -8.32 -3.50 -0.62
N PHE A 14 -7.28 -4.25 -1.01
CA PHE A 14 -6.70 -5.27 -0.14
C PHE A 14 -6.20 -4.71 1.19
N VAL A 15 -5.48 -3.59 1.18
CA VAL A 15 -4.93 -2.99 2.42
C VAL A 15 -6.06 -2.56 3.35
N LEU A 16 -7.09 -1.91 2.82
CA LEU A 16 -8.25 -1.46 3.61
C LEU A 16 -9.04 -2.64 4.20
N GLU A 17 -9.32 -3.67 3.40
CA GLU A 17 -10.06 -4.86 3.83
C GLU A 17 -9.28 -5.72 4.84
N SER A 18 -8.01 -6.01 4.54
CA SER A 18 -7.21 -6.94 5.33
C SER A 18 -6.55 -6.31 6.55
N ARG A 19 -6.52 -4.97 6.60
CA ARG A 19 -5.76 -4.17 7.55
C ARG A 19 -4.25 -4.46 7.55
N LYS A 20 -3.68 -4.91 6.42
CA LYS A 20 -2.26 -5.29 6.28
C LYS A 20 -1.51 -4.40 5.29
N ALA A 21 -0.86 -3.34 5.77
CA ALA A 21 -0.08 -2.39 4.96
C ALA A 21 1.43 -2.73 4.83
N SER A 22 1.79 -4.02 4.81
CA SER A 22 3.20 -4.43 4.62
C SER A 22 3.50 -4.74 3.16
N ILE A 23 4.72 -4.41 2.70
CA ILE A 23 5.19 -4.75 1.35
C ILE A 23 4.99 -6.24 1.07
N SER A 24 5.39 -7.11 2.02
CA SER A 24 5.29 -8.57 1.86
C SER A 24 3.83 -9.06 1.70
N SER A 25 2.87 -8.38 2.33
CA SER A 25 1.44 -8.71 2.21
C SER A 25 0.92 -8.38 0.82
N VAL A 26 1.29 -7.21 0.29
CA VAL A 26 0.93 -6.78 -1.07
C VAL A 26 1.58 -7.69 -2.13
N GLN A 27 2.85 -8.07 -1.94
CA GLN A 27 3.53 -9.03 -2.82
C GLN A 27 2.75 -10.34 -2.95
N ARG A 28 2.37 -10.94 -1.81
CA ARG A 28 1.66 -12.22 -1.80
C ARG A 28 0.26 -12.11 -2.40
N LYS A 29 -0.47 -11.03 -2.10
CA LYS A 29 -1.83 -10.81 -2.61
C LYS A 29 -1.83 -10.63 -4.13
N LEU A 30 -0.98 -9.75 -4.65
CA LEU A 30 -1.00 -9.33 -6.06
C LEU A 30 -0.03 -10.13 -6.95
N ARG A 31 0.76 -11.04 -6.34
CA ARG A 31 1.78 -11.85 -7.02
C ARG A 31 2.81 -11.00 -7.77
N VAL A 32 3.26 -9.92 -7.13
CA VAL A 32 4.26 -8.99 -7.69
C VAL A 32 5.60 -9.07 -6.97
N GLY A 33 6.66 -8.63 -7.65
CA GLY A 33 7.99 -8.50 -7.06
C GLY A 33 8.06 -7.39 -5.99
N TYR A 34 9.11 -7.45 -5.15
CA TYR A 34 9.31 -6.54 -4.02
C TYR A 34 9.25 -5.06 -4.42
N ASN A 35 10.02 -4.65 -5.44
CA ASN A 35 10.10 -3.26 -5.87
C ASN A 35 8.74 -2.70 -6.30
N ARG A 36 7.91 -3.52 -6.95
CA ARG A 36 6.58 -3.09 -7.40
C ARG A 36 5.64 -2.93 -6.20
N ALA A 37 5.63 -3.88 -5.27
CA ALA A 37 4.87 -3.75 -4.03
C ALA A 37 5.32 -2.56 -3.17
N ALA A 38 6.63 -2.26 -3.14
CA ALA A 38 7.16 -1.11 -2.43
C ALA A 38 6.64 0.21 -3.02
N ARG A 39 6.67 0.36 -4.36
CA ARG A 39 6.10 1.53 -5.05
C ARG A 39 4.60 1.68 -4.80
N LEU A 40 3.85 0.57 -4.81
CA LEU A 40 2.42 0.60 -4.49
C LEU A 40 2.16 1.14 -3.08
N ILE A 41 2.95 0.70 -2.09
CA ILE A 41 2.85 1.18 -0.71
C ILE A 41 3.28 2.66 -0.58
N GLU A 42 4.30 3.10 -1.32
CA GLU A 42 4.73 4.50 -1.36
C GLU A 42 3.65 5.40 -1.97
N GLN A 43 3.02 4.97 -3.07
CA GLN A 43 1.87 5.67 -3.66
C GLN A 43 0.70 5.78 -2.66
N MET A 44 0.44 4.73 -1.88
CA MET A 44 -0.58 4.76 -0.82
C MET A 44 -0.23 5.75 0.31
N GLU A 45 1.05 5.88 0.66
CA GLU A 45 1.51 6.87 1.64
C GLU A 45 1.27 8.28 1.11
N MET A 46 1.67 8.54 -0.14
CA MET A 46 1.45 9.83 -0.80
C MET A 46 -0.04 10.20 -0.92
N ALA A 47 -0.90 9.20 -1.14
CA ALA A 47 -2.34 9.37 -1.23
C ALA A 47 -3.03 9.45 0.15
N GLY A 48 -2.31 9.31 1.26
CA GLY A 48 -2.88 9.34 2.61
C GLY A 48 -3.70 8.10 2.97
N VAL A 49 -3.49 6.97 2.30
CA VAL A 49 -4.12 5.68 2.62
C VAL A 49 -3.39 5.00 3.79
N VAL A 50 -2.07 5.11 3.82
CA VAL A 50 -1.23 4.55 4.89
C VAL A 50 -0.30 5.61 5.46
N SER A 51 0.14 5.42 6.70
CA SER A 51 1.13 6.27 7.33
C SER A 51 2.51 6.11 6.67
N PRO A 52 3.42 7.06 6.91
CA PRO A 52 4.84 6.81 6.75
C PRO A 52 5.30 5.56 7.50
N MET A 53 6.39 4.96 7.03
CA MET A 53 7.00 3.82 7.70
C MET A 53 7.51 4.23 9.08
N SER A 54 7.10 3.49 10.11
CA SER A 54 7.58 3.67 11.47
C SER A 54 9.00 3.11 11.66
N SER A 55 9.62 3.41 12.80
CA SER A 55 10.96 2.91 13.15
C SER A 55 11.07 1.38 13.23
N ASN A 56 9.95 0.67 13.42
CA ASN A 56 9.92 -0.79 13.44
C ASN A 56 9.58 -1.41 12.06
N GLY A 57 9.45 -0.58 11.02
CA GLY A 57 9.12 -1.00 9.66
C GLY A 57 7.62 -1.21 9.40
N SER A 58 6.74 -0.91 10.38
CA SER A 58 5.30 -0.98 10.20
C SER A 58 4.73 0.28 9.54
N ARG A 59 3.52 0.13 8.98
CA ARG A 59 2.70 1.23 8.47
C ARG A 59 1.30 1.06 9.02
N GLU A 60 0.68 2.16 9.42
CA GLU A 60 -0.71 2.19 9.85
C GLU A 60 -1.62 2.54 8.68
N ILE A 61 -2.88 2.12 8.73
CA ILE A 61 -3.87 2.48 7.71
C ILE A 61 -4.69 3.63 8.25
N LEU A 62 -4.66 4.74 7.52
CA LEU A 62 -5.29 5.98 7.93
C LEU A 62 -6.80 5.90 7.70
N PRO A 63 -7.61 6.47 8.60
CA PRO A 63 -9.05 6.58 8.39
C PRO A 63 -9.33 7.58 7.25
N PRO A 64 -10.41 7.41 6.48
CA PRO A 64 -10.82 8.42 5.51
C PRO A 64 -11.07 9.74 6.25
N HIS A 65 -10.43 10.81 5.79
CA HIS A 65 -10.68 12.15 6.32
C HIS A 65 -12.15 12.52 6.01
N SER A 66 -12.91 12.86 7.05
CA SER A 66 -14.30 13.31 6.96
C SER A 66 -14.41 14.68 6.32
#